data_AF-A0A7Y4ZN56-F1
#
_entry.id   AF-A0A7Y4ZN56-F1
#
_cell.length_a   1.000
_cell.length_b   1.000
_cell.length_c   1.000
_cell.angle_alpha   90.00
_cell.angle_beta   90.00
_cell.angle_gamma   90.00
#
_symmetry.space_group_name_H-M   'P 1'
#
loop_
_entity.id
_entity.type
_entity.pdbx_description
1 polymer ?
#
loop_
_entity_poly.entity_id
_entity_poly.type
_entity_poly.pdbx_seq_one_letter_code
_entity_poly.pdbx_strand_id
1 'polypeptide(L)'
;MAAPLLLVAACNGQFRFDEEPQDGGTEGGSAFVSPCKQDTDCRLATLHCDVPAGVCVECTKDGDCTGSAGGARCDTSINRCVQCRARGDCSSTETCDTISGTCVERCTDLGPACTTPGTRCDDGICRTCERSTECKVATAPTCNRNNGRCVECLSAANCPQGRAVCFLQRGICVACLTSADCRDAAAPLCDPASNTCVAP
;
A
#
# COMPACT_ATOMS: atom_id res chain seq x y z
N MET A 1 37.78 -46.82 10.33
CA MET A 1 37.31 -46.17 11.58
C MET A 1 37.22 -44.68 11.27
N ALA A 2 36.11 -43.94 11.29
CA ALA A 2 34.70 -44.17 11.60
C ALA A 2 33.89 -43.16 10.75
N ALA A 3 32.67 -43.52 10.32
CA ALA A 3 31.72 -42.63 9.65
C ALA A 3 30.78 -41.99 10.69
N PRO A 4 30.33 -40.74 10.54
CA PRO A 4 29.35 -40.16 11.46
C PRO A 4 27.93 -40.59 11.06
N LEU A 5 27.24 -41.22 12.01
CA LEU A 5 25.83 -41.59 11.90
C LEU A 5 24.93 -40.34 11.93
N LEU A 6 24.08 -40.17 10.91
CA LEU A 6 22.91 -39.32 10.98
C LEU A 6 21.82 -40.00 11.83
N LEU A 7 21.44 -39.39 12.96
CA LEU A 7 20.25 -39.75 13.72
C LEU A 7 19.03 -39.04 13.13
N VAL A 8 18.24 -39.76 12.35
CA VAL A 8 16.88 -39.37 11.97
C VAL A 8 15.96 -39.82 13.11
N ALA A 9 15.50 -38.87 13.94
CA ALA A 9 14.48 -39.12 14.94
C ALA A 9 13.11 -39.28 14.25
N ALA A 10 12.68 -40.53 14.07
CA ALA A 10 11.33 -40.85 13.64
C ALA A 10 10.36 -40.72 14.83
N CYS A 11 9.53 -39.68 14.83
CA CYS A 11 8.40 -39.54 15.75
C CYS A 11 7.25 -40.47 15.34
N ASN A 12 7.36 -41.77 15.65
CA ASN A 12 6.22 -42.70 15.61
C ASN A 12 5.51 -42.69 16.98
N GLY A 13 4.81 -41.61 17.28
CA GLY A 13 3.88 -41.55 18.40
C GLY A 13 2.48 -41.99 17.95
N GLN A 14 2.03 -43.17 18.35
CA GLN A 14 0.64 -43.59 18.22
C GLN A 14 -0.21 -42.77 19.20
N PHE A 15 -1.09 -41.91 18.68
CA PHE A 15 -2.08 -41.22 19.50
C PHE A 15 -3.12 -42.24 19.98
N ARG A 16 -3.07 -42.61 21.26
CA ARG A 16 -4.14 -43.32 21.95
C ARG A 16 -5.11 -42.30 22.55
N PHE A 17 -6.38 -42.39 22.18
CA PHE A 17 -7.48 -41.58 22.70
C PHE A 17 -8.32 -42.41 23.67
N ASP A 18 -7.75 -42.82 24.81
CA ASP A 18 -8.51 -43.48 25.88
C ASP A 18 -7.85 -43.20 27.24
N GLU A 19 -7.91 -41.96 27.73
CA GLU A 19 -7.69 -41.67 29.15
C GLU A 19 -8.47 -40.40 29.55
N GLU A 20 -9.45 -40.56 30.45
CA GLU A 20 -10.18 -39.45 31.09
C GLU A 20 -9.22 -38.66 31.99
N PRO A 21 -9.10 -37.32 31.86
CA PRO A 21 -8.33 -36.53 32.80
C PRO A 21 -9.17 -36.18 34.01
N GLN A 22 -8.72 -36.63 35.18
CA GLN A 22 -9.15 -36.15 36.49
C GLN A 22 -8.87 -34.65 36.63
N ASP A 23 -9.87 -33.92 37.13
CA ASP A 23 -9.84 -32.51 37.50
C ASP A 23 -8.66 -32.18 38.45
N GLY A 24 -7.91 -31.12 38.12
CA GLY A 24 -7.00 -30.48 39.08
C GLY A 24 -5.79 -29.80 38.46
N GLY A 25 -5.98 -28.65 37.81
CA GLY A 25 -4.87 -27.79 37.37
C GLY A 25 -5.28 -26.71 36.38
N THR A 26 -5.84 -25.60 36.87
CA THR A 26 -6.18 -24.43 36.05
C THR A 26 -4.95 -23.59 35.72
N GLU A 27 -4.04 -24.09 34.88
CA GLU A 27 -3.12 -23.26 34.09
C GLU A 27 -2.87 -23.91 32.72
N GLY A 28 -3.69 -23.53 31.74
CA GLY A 28 -3.58 -23.92 30.35
C GLY A 28 -4.28 -22.89 29.46
N GLY A 29 -3.53 -21.86 29.07
CA GLY A 29 -3.98 -20.71 28.29
C GLY A 29 -4.44 -21.07 26.88
N SER A 30 -5.59 -21.72 26.78
CA SER A 30 -6.48 -21.58 25.63
C SER A 30 -7.25 -20.28 25.87
N ALA A 31 -7.02 -19.27 25.04
CA ALA A 31 -7.75 -18.01 25.04
C ALA A 31 -9.21 -18.24 24.63
N PHE A 32 -9.98 -18.93 25.46
CA PHE A 32 -11.43 -18.83 25.45
C PHE A 32 -11.76 -17.44 25.96
N VAL A 33 -11.83 -16.49 25.03
CA VAL A 33 -12.43 -15.18 25.27
C VAL A 33 -13.85 -15.47 25.72
N SER A 34 -14.09 -15.38 27.03
CA SER A 34 -15.45 -15.35 27.54
C SER A 34 -16.14 -14.17 26.86
N PRO A 35 -17.34 -14.35 26.28
CA PRO A 35 -17.98 -13.28 25.55
C PRO A 35 -18.20 -12.10 26.49
N CYS A 36 -17.80 -10.90 26.06
CA CYS A 36 -18.00 -9.71 26.85
C CYS A 36 -19.50 -9.36 26.89
N LYS A 37 -19.95 -8.76 27.99
CA LYS A 37 -21.29 -8.18 28.15
C LYS A 37 -21.22 -6.68 28.43
N GLN A 38 -20.08 -6.20 28.91
CA GLN A 38 -19.79 -4.81 29.21
C GLN A 38 -18.29 -4.54 29.07
N ASP A 39 -17.90 -3.28 28.92
CA ASP A 39 -16.51 -2.87 28.68
C ASP A 39 -15.54 -3.34 29.77
N THR A 40 -15.99 -3.45 31.03
CA THR A 40 -15.15 -3.93 32.14
C THR A 40 -14.75 -5.41 32.01
N ASP A 41 -15.43 -6.18 31.16
CA ASP A 41 -15.05 -7.57 30.85
C ASP A 41 -13.82 -7.63 29.94
N CYS A 42 -13.52 -6.52 29.26
CA CYS A 42 -12.34 -6.37 28.44
C CYS A 42 -11.12 -6.02 29.30
N ARG A 43 -10.10 -6.89 29.27
CA ARG A 43 -8.89 -6.74 30.11
C ARG A 43 -8.06 -5.50 29.81
N LEU A 44 -8.20 -4.95 28.60
CA LEU A 44 -7.54 -3.71 28.19
C LEU A 44 -8.55 -2.57 28.30
N ALA A 45 -8.22 -1.53 29.07
CA ALA A 45 -9.08 -0.38 29.28
C ALA A 45 -9.38 0.44 28.01
N THR A 46 -8.64 0.20 26.93
CA THR A 46 -8.84 0.80 25.61
C THR A 46 -9.80 -0.01 24.72
N LEU A 47 -10.30 -1.15 25.20
CA LEU A 47 -11.24 -1.99 24.44
C LEU A 47 -12.65 -1.84 24.98
N HIS A 48 -13.60 -1.91 24.07
CA HIS A 48 -15.03 -1.80 24.32
C HIS A 48 -15.73 -3.08 23.91
N CYS A 49 -16.83 -3.40 24.60
CA CYS A 49 -17.57 -4.60 24.30
C CYS A 49 -18.58 -4.38 23.17
N ASP A 50 -18.38 -5.05 22.04
CA ASP A 50 -19.44 -5.25 21.05
C ASP A 50 -20.39 -6.31 21.59
N VAL A 51 -21.41 -5.87 22.35
CA VAL A 51 -22.38 -6.75 23.02
C VAL A 51 -23.10 -7.69 22.05
N PRO A 52 -23.56 -7.26 20.86
CA PRO A 52 -24.10 -8.17 19.84
C PRO A 52 -23.16 -9.31 19.45
N ALA A 53 -21.87 -9.02 19.26
CA ALA A 53 -20.88 -10.01 18.86
C ALA A 53 -20.23 -10.75 20.05
N GLY A 54 -20.35 -10.22 21.26
CA GLY A 54 -19.70 -10.72 22.47
C GLY A 54 -18.17 -10.58 22.45
N VAL A 55 -17.62 -9.65 21.66
CA VAL A 55 -16.16 -9.51 21.47
C VAL A 55 -15.67 -8.12 21.89
N CYS A 56 -14.48 -8.08 22.48
CA CYS A 56 -13.80 -6.84 22.83
C CYS A 56 -13.10 -6.25 21.60
N VAL A 57 -13.45 -5.03 21.25
CA VAL A 57 -12.99 -4.32 20.04
C VAL A 57 -12.43 -2.95 20.39
N GLU A 58 -11.75 -2.29 19.45
CA GLU A 58 -11.16 -0.98 19.71
C GLU A 58 -12.23 0.11 19.89
N CYS A 59 -13.34 0.01 19.17
CA CYS A 59 -14.43 0.96 19.30
C CYS A 59 -15.77 0.34 18.86
N THR A 60 -16.86 0.87 19.42
CA THR A 60 -18.23 0.61 18.97
C THR A 60 -18.93 1.88 18.50
N LYS A 61 -18.37 3.05 18.87
CA LYS A 61 -18.86 4.39 18.53
C LYS A 61 -17.69 5.38 18.49
N ASP A 62 -17.88 6.53 17.87
CA ASP A 62 -16.84 7.55 17.72
C ASP A 62 -16.27 8.05 19.05
N GLY A 63 -17.08 8.07 20.12
CA GLY A 63 -16.63 8.51 21.44
C GLY A 63 -15.52 7.65 22.05
N ASP A 64 -15.47 6.37 21.67
CA ASP A 64 -14.46 5.40 22.12
C ASP A 64 -13.07 5.71 21.53
N CYS A 65 -13.04 6.42 20.40
CA CYS A 65 -11.83 6.79 19.68
C CYS A 65 -11.21 8.12 20.15
N THR A 66 -11.71 8.71 21.24
CA THR A 66 -11.19 9.98 21.75
C THR A 66 -9.74 9.81 22.21
N GLY A 67 -8.80 10.46 21.52
CA GLY A 67 -7.37 10.34 21.82
C GLY A 67 -6.70 9.08 21.28
N SER A 68 -7.40 8.27 20.45
CA SER A 68 -6.77 7.15 19.74
C SER A 68 -5.78 7.68 18.69
N ALA A 69 -4.65 6.98 18.55
CA ALA A 69 -3.69 7.22 17.47
C ALA A 69 -4.27 6.87 16.09
N GLY A 70 -5.32 6.03 16.03
CA GLY A 70 -6.02 5.66 14.79
C GLY A 70 -6.92 6.77 14.24
N GLY A 71 -7.31 7.75 15.07
CA GLY A 71 -8.21 8.84 14.71
C GLY A 71 -9.46 8.89 15.58
N ALA A 72 -10.35 9.84 15.32
CA ALA A 72 -11.51 10.15 16.16
C ALA A 72 -12.84 9.57 15.63
N ARG A 73 -12.79 8.63 14.68
CA ARG A 73 -13.97 8.01 14.07
C ARG A 73 -13.90 6.51 14.27
N CYS A 74 -15.02 5.90 14.64
CA CYS A 74 -15.12 4.45 14.71
C CYS A 74 -15.66 3.90 13.38
N ASP A 75 -14.85 3.09 12.69
CA ASP A 75 -15.35 2.24 11.62
C ASP A 75 -15.94 0.98 12.23
N THR A 76 -17.27 0.94 12.36
CA THR A 76 -18.01 -0.18 12.96
C THR A 76 -18.06 -1.42 12.07
N SER A 77 -17.60 -1.36 10.81
CA SER A 77 -17.51 -2.55 9.97
C SER A 77 -16.32 -3.45 10.35
N ILE A 78 -15.26 -2.83 10.91
CA ILE A 78 -14.05 -3.50 11.38
C ILE A 78 -13.76 -3.23 12.87
N ASN A 79 -14.63 -2.46 13.54
CA ASN A 79 -14.54 -1.99 14.92
C ASN A 79 -13.15 -1.40 15.27
N ARG A 80 -12.63 -0.52 14.39
CA ARG A 80 -11.34 0.16 14.53
C ARG A 80 -11.48 1.67 14.48
N CYS A 81 -10.62 2.37 15.22
CA CYS A 81 -10.52 3.81 15.14
C CYS A 81 -9.75 4.22 13.88
N VAL A 82 -10.38 5.08 13.08
CA VAL A 82 -9.88 5.63 11.83
C VAL A 82 -9.92 7.15 11.89
N GLN A 83 -9.13 7.82 11.04
CA GLN A 83 -9.14 9.28 10.96
C GLN A 83 -10.42 9.77 10.32
N CYS A 84 -10.93 9.02 9.33
CA CYS A 84 -12.08 9.41 8.54
C CYS A 84 -12.86 8.19 8.05
N ARG A 85 -14.15 8.40 7.78
CA ARG A 85 -15.02 7.47 7.05
C ARG A 85 -15.57 8.11 5.77
N ALA A 86 -15.61 9.44 5.75
CA ALA A 86 -16.01 10.22 4.60
C ALA A 86 -15.17 11.49 4.51
N ARG A 87 -15.22 12.15 3.34
CA ARG A 87 -14.50 13.40 3.08
C ARG A 87 -14.74 14.48 4.15
N GLY A 88 -15.95 14.54 4.72
CA GLY A 88 -16.32 15.54 5.73
C GLY A 88 -15.59 15.38 7.08
N ASP A 89 -14.93 14.24 7.32
CA ASP A 89 -14.11 14.04 8.52
C ASP A 89 -12.70 14.63 8.40
N CYS A 90 -12.27 14.96 7.19
CA CYS A 90 -10.93 15.48 6.90
C CYS A 90 -10.92 17.01 6.76
N SER A 91 -9.73 17.61 6.70
CA SER A 91 -9.59 19.03 6.41
C SER A 91 -10.07 19.40 4.99
N SER A 92 -10.25 20.69 4.71
CA SER A 92 -10.77 21.16 3.42
C SER A 92 -9.88 20.84 2.22
N THR A 93 -8.59 20.59 2.45
CA THR A 93 -7.60 20.22 1.43
C THR A 93 -7.42 18.71 1.27
N GLU A 94 -8.05 17.92 2.13
CA GLU A 94 -7.91 16.47 2.16
C GLU A 94 -9.18 15.77 1.67
N THR A 95 -9.05 14.48 1.43
CA THR A 95 -10.16 13.56 1.24
C THR A 95 -9.91 12.29 2.03
N CYS A 96 -10.97 11.54 2.33
CA CYS A 96 -10.84 10.29 3.06
C CYS A 96 -10.50 9.15 2.10
N ASP A 97 -9.36 8.50 2.30
CA ASP A 97 -9.13 7.18 1.72
C ASP A 97 -9.86 6.14 2.56
N THR A 98 -11.06 5.77 2.12
CA THR A 98 -11.94 4.82 2.81
C THR A 98 -11.38 3.41 2.89
N ILE A 99 -10.32 3.09 2.13
CA ILE A 99 -9.64 1.80 2.24
C ILE A 99 -8.70 1.77 3.44
N SER A 100 -7.95 2.85 3.66
CA SER A 100 -7.00 2.96 4.77
C SER A 100 -7.60 3.61 6.03
N GLY A 101 -8.74 4.30 5.90
CA GLY A 101 -9.34 5.09 6.97
C GLY A 101 -8.54 6.36 7.30
N THR A 102 -7.72 6.85 6.37
CA THR A 102 -6.83 8.00 6.60
C THR A 102 -7.17 9.19 5.74
N CYS A 103 -6.95 10.40 6.28
CA CYS A 103 -7.06 11.61 5.50
C CYS A 103 -5.81 11.78 4.65
N VAL A 104 -6.00 11.91 3.34
CA VAL A 104 -4.91 12.10 2.37
C VAL A 104 -5.10 13.39 1.60
N GLU A 105 -4.01 13.98 1.14
CA GLU A 105 -4.06 15.19 0.31
C GLU A 105 -4.90 14.95 -0.95
N ARG A 106 -5.82 15.86 -1.24
CA ARG A 106 -6.75 15.71 -2.34
C ARG A 106 -6.10 16.10 -3.66
N CYS A 107 -6.11 15.20 -4.62
CA CYS A 107 -5.72 15.48 -6.00
C CYS A 107 -6.87 16.01 -6.86
N THR A 108 -6.52 16.69 -7.95
CA THR A 108 -7.46 17.15 -8.99
C THR A 108 -6.96 16.73 -10.37
N ASP A 109 -7.90 16.51 -11.30
CA ASP A 109 -7.62 16.02 -12.67
C ASP A 109 -6.76 16.98 -13.52
N LEU A 110 -6.54 18.22 -13.07
CA LEU A 110 -5.75 19.24 -13.78
C LEU A 110 -4.28 19.32 -13.30
N GLY A 111 -3.89 18.50 -12.31
CA GLY A 111 -2.53 18.36 -11.77
C GLY A 111 -2.01 19.52 -10.91
N PRO A 112 -0.91 19.34 -10.15
CA PRO A 112 -0.51 18.13 -9.43
C PRO A 112 -1.01 18.17 -7.97
N ALA A 113 -1.72 17.16 -7.50
CA ALA A 113 -1.66 16.82 -6.07
C ALA A 113 -1.19 15.38 -5.84
N CYS A 114 -0.57 14.79 -6.87
CA CYS A 114 0.24 13.61 -6.72
C CYS A 114 1.68 13.97 -7.08
N THR A 115 2.41 14.52 -6.11
CA THR A 115 3.81 14.98 -6.25
C THR A 115 4.78 13.83 -6.53
N THR A 116 4.38 12.59 -6.25
CA THR A 116 5.08 11.40 -6.74
C THR A 116 4.84 11.30 -8.25
N PRO A 117 5.87 11.43 -9.11
CA PRO A 117 5.63 11.37 -10.54
C PRO A 117 5.04 10.01 -10.90
N GLY A 118 3.93 9.94 -11.62
CA GLY A 118 3.33 8.68 -12.08
C GLY A 118 2.21 8.10 -11.22
N THR A 119 1.81 8.72 -10.12
CA THR A 119 0.52 8.42 -9.49
C THR A 119 -0.61 9.21 -10.18
N ARG A 120 -1.77 8.59 -10.41
CA ARG A 120 -2.95 9.24 -11.02
C ARG A 120 -3.88 9.75 -9.94
N CYS A 121 -4.69 10.76 -10.28
CA CYS A 121 -5.82 11.12 -9.46
C CYS A 121 -7.02 10.20 -9.73
N ASP A 122 -7.52 9.54 -8.71
CA ASP A 122 -8.65 8.62 -8.76
C ASP A 122 -9.58 8.96 -7.60
N ASP A 123 -10.72 9.57 -7.92
CA ASP A 123 -11.71 10.08 -6.94
C ASP A 123 -11.09 11.00 -5.87
N GLY A 124 -10.17 11.86 -6.30
CA GLY A 124 -9.47 12.79 -5.40
C GLY A 124 -8.34 12.17 -4.58
N ILE A 125 -8.03 10.88 -4.77
CA ILE A 125 -6.93 10.17 -4.11
C ILE A 125 -5.85 9.79 -5.12
N CYS A 126 -4.58 9.95 -4.75
CA CYS A 126 -3.46 9.52 -5.57
C CYS A 126 -3.31 8.00 -5.52
N ARG A 127 -3.52 7.32 -6.66
CA ARG A 127 -3.37 5.86 -6.79
C ARG A 127 -2.29 5.49 -7.81
N THR A 128 -1.71 4.30 -7.63
CA THR A 128 -0.86 3.66 -8.63
C THR A 128 -1.68 3.14 -9.80
N CYS A 129 -1.09 3.11 -10.99
CA CYS A 129 -1.69 2.48 -12.16
C CYS A 129 -1.44 0.96 -12.18
N GLU A 130 -2.37 0.21 -12.76
CA GLU A 130 -2.22 -1.22 -13.10
C GLU A 130 -2.25 -1.44 -14.62
N ARG A 131 -3.00 -0.57 -15.33
CA ARG A 131 -3.14 -0.60 -16.79
C ARG A 131 -2.90 0.78 -17.38
N SER A 132 -2.37 0.82 -18.60
CA SER A 132 -2.13 2.08 -19.32
C SER A 132 -3.41 2.88 -19.57
N THR A 133 -4.58 2.22 -19.67
CA THR A 133 -5.88 2.90 -19.80
C THR A 133 -6.24 3.78 -18.60
N GLU A 134 -5.59 3.58 -17.45
CA GLU A 134 -5.79 4.36 -16.23
C GLU A 134 -4.90 5.62 -16.21
N CYS A 135 -3.91 5.70 -17.10
CA CYS A 135 -3.01 6.83 -17.24
C CYS A 135 -3.63 7.88 -18.17
N LYS A 136 -4.47 8.74 -17.61
CA LYS A 136 -5.17 9.81 -18.35
C LYS A 136 -4.29 11.02 -18.67
N VAL A 137 -3.05 11.04 -18.16
CA VAL A 137 -2.09 12.12 -18.41
C VAL A 137 -1.48 11.95 -19.80
N ALA A 138 -1.73 12.89 -20.71
CA ALA A 138 -1.30 12.81 -22.09
C ALA A 138 0.23 12.63 -22.27
N THR A 139 1.02 13.23 -21.38
CA THR A 139 2.49 13.13 -21.38
C THR A 139 3.03 11.86 -20.72
N ALA A 140 2.17 11.06 -20.07
CA ALA A 140 2.55 9.83 -19.38
C ALA A 140 1.48 8.74 -19.57
N PRO A 141 1.20 8.29 -20.82
CA PRO A 141 0.05 7.44 -21.12
C PRO A 141 0.27 5.96 -20.78
N THR A 142 1.47 5.54 -20.38
CA THR A 142 1.82 4.14 -20.21
C THR A 142 1.99 3.80 -18.74
N CYS A 143 1.39 2.68 -18.29
CA CYS A 143 1.60 2.23 -16.92
C CYS A 143 2.84 1.35 -16.78
N ASN A 144 3.82 1.78 -15.98
CA ASN A 144 4.91 0.94 -15.51
C ASN A 144 4.43 0.08 -14.33
N ARG A 145 4.11 -1.18 -14.61
CA ARG A 145 3.58 -2.12 -13.61
C ARG A 145 4.59 -2.49 -12.52
N ASN A 146 5.89 -2.31 -12.75
CA ASN A 146 6.90 -2.66 -11.75
C ASN A 146 6.90 -1.71 -10.55
N ASN A 147 6.42 -0.47 -10.74
CA ASN A 147 6.36 0.54 -9.69
C ASN A 147 5.00 1.26 -9.62
N GLY A 148 4.02 0.84 -10.43
CA GLY A 148 2.68 1.42 -10.45
C GLY A 148 2.61 2.86 -10.97
N ARG A 149 3.58 3.28 -11.79
CA ARG A 149 3.73 4.67 -12.23
C ARG A 149 3.33 4.87 -13.69
N CYS A 150 2.52 5.88 -13.96
CA CYS A 150 2.30 6.40 -15.30
C CYS A 150 3.59 7.09 -15.80
N VAL A 151 4.10 6.63 -16.93
CA VAL A 151 5.34 7.08 -17.57
C VAL A 151 5.10 7.39 -19.04
N GLU A 152 5.98 8.19 -19.64
CA GLU A 152 5.93 8.49 -21.07
C GLU A 152 6.29 7.24 -21.88
N CYS A 153 7.31 6.49 -21.43
CA CYS A 153 7.81 5.33 -22.16
C CYS A 153 8.27 4.17 -21.25
N LEU A 154 8.14 2.95 -21.77
CA LEU A 154 8.77 1.73 -21.26
C LEU A 154 9.85 1.19 -22.21
N SER A 155 9.88 1.73 -23.43
CA SER A 155 10.81 1.36 -24.48
C SER A 155 10.87 2.50 -25.51
N ALA A 156 11.89 2.49 -26.37
CA ALA A 156 12.02 3.45 -27.47
C ALA A 156 10.79 3.47 -28.41
N ALA A 157 10.05 2.36 -28.51
CA ALA A 157 8.84 2.26 -29.34
C ALA A 157 7.68 3.13 -28.83
N ASN A 158 7.70 3.55 -27.56
CA ASN A 158 6.69 4.46 -27.02
C ASN A 158 7.00 5.93 -27.33
N CYS A 159 8.18 6.23 -27.85
CA CYS A 159 8.65 7.59 -27.99
C CYS A 159 8.35 8.18 -29.38
N PRO A 160 7.98 9.48 -29.43
CA PRO A 160 7.74 10.16 -30.69
C PRO A 160 9.05 10.43 -31.44
N GLN A 161 8.92 10.70 -32.74
CA GLN A 161 10.03 11.18 -33.58
C GLN A 161 10.65 12.45 -32.96
N GLY A 162 11.99 12.52 -32.89
CA GLY A 162 12.74 13.60 -32.26
C GLY A 162 13.07 13.41 -30.77
N ARG A 163 12.40 12.50 -30.06
CA ARG A 163 12.75 12.06 -28.69
C ARG A 163 12.78 10.53 -28.60
N ALA A 164 13.38 9.88 -29.60
CA ALA A 164 13.23 8.44 -29.83
C ALA A 164 13.90 7.52 -28.78
N VAL A 165 14.64 8.08 -27.82
CA VAL A 165 15.31 7.29 -26.78
C VAL A 165 14.47 7.28 -25.52
N CYS A 166 14.21 6.10 -24.96
CA CYS A 166 13.51 6.01 -23.68
C CYS A 166 14.51 5.95 -22.52
N PHE A 167 14.53 6.98 -21.67
CA PHE A 167 15.32 6.96 -20.45
C PHE A 167 14.59 6.16 -19.36
N LEU A 168 14.82 4.84 -19.35
CA LEU A 168 14.11 3.88 -18.48
C LEU A 168 14.11 4.24 -16.99
N GLN A 169 15.20 4.82 -16.47
CA GLN A 169 15.30 5.20 -15.06
C GLN A 169 14.33 6.33 -14.68
N ARG A 170 14.00 7.21 -15.63
CA ARG A 170 13.08 8.33 -15.43
C ARG A 170 11.70 8.08 -16.06
N GLY A 171 11.58 7.12 -16.97
CA GLY A 171 10.35 6.82 -17.71
C GLY A 171 9.95 7.94 -18.67
N ILE A 172 10.92 8.69 -19.20
CA ILE A 172 10.69 9.82 -20.12
C ILE A 172 11.40 9.59 -21.44
N CYS A 173 10.82 10.11 -22.51
CA CYS A 173 11.45 10.14 -23.82
C CYS A 173 12.49 11.26 -23.87
N VAL A 174 13.65 11.01 -24.44
CA VAL A 174 14.72 11.99 -24.61
C VAL A 174 15.28 11.91 -26.02
N ALA A 175 15.95 12.96 -26.49
CA ALA A 175 16.55 12.93 -27.81
C ALA A 175 17.74 11.95 -27.85
N CYS A 176 18.52 11.91 -26.77
CA CYS A 176 19.72 11.08 -26.67
C CYS A 176 20.04 10.71 -25.22
N LEU A 177 20.75 9.60 -25.04
CA LEU A 177 21.50 9.28 -23.82
C LEU A 177 23.00 9.24 -24.09
N THR A 178 23.37 8.97 -25.35
CA THR A 178 24.74 8.97 -25.84
C THR A 178 24.79 9.69 -27.19
N SER A 179 25.97 10.16 -27.61
CA SER A 179 26.14 10.78 -28.92
C SER A 179 25.84 9.82 -30.09
N ALA A 180 25.79 8.50 -29.87
CA ALA A 180 25.38 7.53 -30.88
C ALA A 180 23.88 7.61 -31.23
N ASP A 181 23.06 8.20 -30.36
CA ASP A 181 21.63 8.41 -30.60
C ASP A 181 21.38 9.60 -31.54
N CYS A 182 22.36 10.52 -31.65
CA CYS A 182 22.28 11.73 -32.46
C CYS A 182 22.67 11.44 -33.91
N ARG A 183 21.65 11.26 -34.76
CA ARG A 183 21.83 10.92 -36.19
C ARG A 183 22.00 12.11 -37.12
N ASP A 184 21.72 13.31 -36.62
CA ASP A 184 21.89 14.53 -37.40
C ASP A 184 23.36 14.97 -37.37
N ALA A 185 23.97 15.10 -38.55
CA ALA A 185 25.34 15.57 -38.68
C ALA A 185 25.53 17.02 -38.20
N ALA A 186 24.47 17.84 -38.19
CA ALA A 186 24.49 19.20 -37.66
C ALA A 186 24.46 19.25 -36.12
N ALA A 187 24.01 18.18 -35.46
CA ALA A 187 23.92 18.07 -34.01
C ALA A 187 24.37 16.67 -33.52
N PRO A 188 25.66 16.31 -33.65
CA PRO A 188 26.15 14.94 -33.42
C PRO A 188 26.45 14.63 -31.94
N LEU A 189 26.41 15.62 -31.04
CA LEU A 189 26.78 15.44 -29.63
C LEU A 189 25.55 15.36 -28.74
N CYS A 190 25.54 14.44 -27.79
CA CYS A 190 24.51 14.42 -26.76
C CYS A 190 24.94 15.28 -25.56
N ASP A 191 24.15 16.29 -25.20
CA ASP A 191 24.32 17.02 -23.95
C ASP A 191 23.66 16.22 -22.79
N PRO A 192 24.43 15.70 -21.82
CA PRO A 192 23.88 14.91 -20.71
C PRO A 192 23.01 15.72 -19.74
N ALA A 193 23.15 17.06 -19.70
CA ALA A 193 22.34 17.89 -18.82
C ALA A 193 20.90 18.02 -19.33
N SER A 194 20.74 18.22 -20.63
CA SER A 194 19.43 18.40 -21.28
C SER A 194 18.87 17.12 -21.92
N ASN A 195 19.71 16.11 -22.15
CA ASN A 195 19.41 14.93 -22.97
C ASN A 195 18.94 15.32 -24.39
N THR A 196 19.56 16.36 -24.94
CA THR A 196 19.31 16.88 -26.29
C THR A 196 20.55 16.76 -27.18
N CYS A 197 20.33 16.56 -28.47
CA CYS A 197 21.40 16.56 -29.45
C CYS A 197 21.79 18.01 -29.80
N VAL A 198 23.07 18.34 -29.70
CA VAL A 198 23.61 19.67 -29.89
C VAL A 198 24.77 19.66 -30.89
N ALA A 199 25.01 20.82 -31.50
CA ALA A 199 26.21 21.07 -32.30
C ALA A 199 27.47 21.12 -31.40
N PRO A 200 28.66 20.84 -31.96
CA PRO A 200 29.94 21.00 -31.25
C PRO A 200 30.27 22.45 -30.87
#